data_AF-A0A963W076-F1
#
_entry.id   AF-A0A963W076-F1
#
_cell.length_a   1.000
_cell.length_b   1.000
_cell.length_c   1.000
_cell.angle_alpha   90.00
_cell.angle_beta   90.00
_cell.angle_gamma   90.00
#
_symmetry.space_group_name_H-M   'P 1'
#
loop_
_entity.id
_entity.type
_entity.pdbx_description
1 polymer ?
#
loop_
_entity_poly.entity_id
_entity_poly.type
_entity_poly.pdbx_seq_one_letter_code
_entity_poly.pdbx_strand_id
1 'polypeptide(L)'
;MTFQKGRSGNPGGRPRIAGHIRELARRHGEEAFARIVALMGSDNDKVALAAVRHVLDRACGKAPATLAGEGGEGPARLPIVTGIRRDGDDRHEAGAIEHRLSLEIGEGRT
;
A
#
# COMPACT_ATOMS: atom_id res chain seq x y z
N MET A 1 8.85 -10.37 30.24
CA MET A 1 7.38 -10.35 30.12
C MET A 1 6.99 -11.00 28.80
N THR A 2 6.15 -12.03 28.84
CA THR A 2 5.78 -12.85 27.69
C THR A 2 4.65 -12.18 26.91
N PHE A 3 4.75 -12.16 25.57
CA PHE A 3 3.70 -11.65 24.69
C PHE A 3 2.41 -12.47 24.88
N GLN A 4 1.28 -11.78 25.14
CA GLN A 4 -0.04 -12.41 25.32
C GLN A 4 -0.78 -12.45 23.98
N LYS A 5 -1.07 -13.65 23.46
CA LYS A 5 -1.86 -13.85 22.24
C LYS A 5 -3.23 -13.18 22.39
N GLY A 6 -3.59 -12.30 21.46
CA GLY A 6 -4.84 -11.51 21.51
C GLY A 6 -4.71 -10.14 22.18
N ARG A 7 -3.57 -9.80 22.80
CA ARG A 7 -3.30 -8.47 23.33
C ARG A 7 -2.15 -7.84 22.56
N SER A 8 -2.44 -6.79 21.80
CA SER A 8 -1.40 -6.01 21.11
C SER A 8 -0.32 -5.60 22.11
N GLY A 9 0.95 -5.87 21.78
CA GLY A 9 2.10 -5.39 22.57
C GLY A 9 2.23 -3.87 22.58
N ASN A 10 1.49 -3.19 21.70
CA ASN A 10 1.30 -1.76 21.71
C ASN A 10 -0.20 -1.44 21.86
N PRO A 11 -0.74 -1.49 23.09
CA PRO A 11 -2.16 -1.24 23.34
C PRO A 11 -2.57 0.21 22.99
N GLY A 12 -1.63 1.15 22.91
CA GLY A 12 -1.87 2.54 22.49
C GLY A 12 -1.87 2.76 20.98
N GLY A 13 -1.65 1.70 20.17
CA GLY A 13 -1.53 1.81 18.72
C GLY A 13 -0.30 2.60 18.27
N ARG A 14 -0.17 2.84 16.95
CA ARG A 14 0.91 3.69 16.43
C ARG A 14 0.87 5.02 17.20
N PRO A 15 1.96 5.40 17.91
CA PRO A 15 1.98 6.69 18.59
C PRO A 15 1.55 7.73 17.58
N ARG A 16 0.50 8.50 17.91
CA ARG A 16 0.19 9.73 17.18
C ARG A 16 1.47 10.53 17.26
N ILE A 17 2.33 10.46 16.24
CA ILE A 17 3.51 11.33 16.13
C ILE A 17 3.01 12.70 16.55
N ALA A 18 3.58 13.21 17.63
CA ALA A 18 2.97 14.28 18.40
C ALA A 18 2.66 15.41 17.42
N GLY A 19 1.37 15.71 17.20
CA GLY A 19 0.94 16.49 16.03
C GLY A 19 1.67 17.84 15.90
N HIS A 20 2.11 18.37 17.04
CA HIS A 20 2.97 19.54 17.14
C HIS A 20 4.31 19.40 16.40
N ILE A 21 4.96 18.23 16.40
CA ILE A 21 6.24 17.99 15.71
C ILE A 21 6.05 18.03 14.21
N ARG A 22 4.98 17.41 13.69
CA ARG A 22 4.66 17.48 12.27
C ARG A 22 4.34 18.90 11.85
N GLU A 23 3.61 19.62 12.69
CA GLU A 23 3.28 21.02 12.45
C GLU A 23 4.54 21.88 12.44
N LEU A 24 5.42 21.73 13.42
CA LEU A 24 6.70 22.43 13.48
C LEU A 24 7.57 22.11 12.24
N ALA A 25 7.67 20.84 11.86
CA ALA A 25 8.43 20.41 10.68
C ALA A 25 7.87 21.00 9.38
N ARG A 26 6.54 21.14 9.25
CA ARG A 26 5.91 21.80 8.08
C ARG A 26 6.31 23.26 7.97
N ARG A 27 6.36 23.99 9.10
CA ARG A 27 6.75 25.41 9.10
C ARG A 27 8.19 25.64 8.66
N HIS A 28 9.09 24.72 8.98
CA HIS A 28 10.50 24.80 8.55
C HIS A 28 10.77 24.18 7.19
N GLY A 29 9.75 23.72 6.45
CA GLY A 29 9.95 23.02 5.18
C GLY A 29 10.70 23.85 4.14
N GLU A 30 10.38 25.15 4.02
CA GLU A 30 11.03 26.06 3.08
C GLU A 30 12.49 26.31 3.43
N GLU A 31 12.78 26.63 4.69
CA GLU A 31 14.14 26.84 5.21
C GLU A 31 15.00 25.57 5.07
N ALA A 32 14.44 24.41 5.40
CA ALA A 32 15.11 23.12 5.24
C ALA A 32 15.44 22.85 3.76
N PHE A 33 14.52 23.18 2.84
CA PHE A 33 14.78 23.01 1.42
C PHE A 33 15.85 23.97 0.90
N ALA A 34 15.82 25.24 1.32
CA ALA A 34 16.88 26.20 1.00
C ALA A 34 18.25 25.71 1.48
N ARG A 35 18.30 25.08 2.65
CA ARG A 35 19.54 24.48 3.17
C ARG A 35 20.03 23.32 2.31
N ILE A 36 19.13 22.47 1.81
CA ILE A 36 19.49 21.39 0.87
C ILE A 36 20.09 21.97 -0.41
N VAL A 37 19.50 23.03 -0.97
CA VAL A 37 20.04 23.70 -2.17
C VAL A 37 21.45 24.23 -1.92
N ALA A 38 21.70 24.84 -0.76
CA ALA A 38 23.05 25.29 -0.40
C ALA A 38 24.07 24.14 -0.29
N LEU A 39 23.65 22.95 0.17
CA LEU A 39 24.52 21.77 0.28
C LEU A 39 24.96 21.20 -1.08
N MET A 40 24.30 21.58 -2.18
CA MET A 40 24.75 21.19 -3.53
C MET A 40 26.14 21.74 -3.87
N GLY A 41 26.56 22.84 -3.23
CA GLY A 41 27.90 23.43 -3.36
C GLY A 41 28.89 22.97 -2.29
N SER A 42 28.66 21.85 -1.60
CA SER A 42 29.58 21.33 -0.59
C SER A 42 30.82 20.71 -1.25
N ASP A 43 31.99 20.90 -0.63
CA ASP A 43 33.26 20.24 -1.04
C ASP A 43 33.25 18.72 -0.86
N ASN A 44 32.25 18.18 -0.16
CA ASN A 44 32.07 16.74 -0.03
C ASN A 44 31.11 16.23 -1.11
N ASP A 45 31.66 15.55 -2.11
CA ASP A 45 30.90 14.99 -3.24
C ASP A 45 29.71 14.14 -2.81
N LYS A 46 29.81 13.39 -1.71
CA LYS A 46 28.69 12.56 -1.22
C LYS A 46 27.53 13.41 -0.73
N VAL A 47 27.83 14.53 -0.08
CA VAL A 47 26.83 15.48 0.42
C VAL A 47 26.21 16.24 -0.75
N ALA A 48 27.03 16.74 -1.67
CA ALA A 48 26.56 17.43 -2.87
C ALA A 48 25.67 16.52 -3.73
N LEU A 49 26.10 15.28 -4.00
CA LEU A 49 25.31 14.30 -4.77
C LEU A 49 23.98 13.98 -4.09
N ALA A 50 23.97 13.80 -2.77
CA ALA A 50 22.74 13.54 -2.03
C ALA A 50 21.76 14.72 -2.10
N ALA A 51 22.27 15.95 -1.95
CA ALA A 51 21.47 17.17 -2.06
C ALA A 51 20.87 17.33 -3.47
N VAL A 52 21.68 17.18 -4.52
CA VAL A 52 21.24 17.23 -5.91
C VAL A 52 20.13 16.19 -6.17
N ARG A 53 20.34 14.95 -5.72
CA ARG A 53 19.35 13.87 -5.87
C ARG A 53 18.03 14.21 -5.17
N HIS A 54 18.09 14.75 -3.95
CA HIS A 54 16.90 15.16 -3.20
C HIS A 54 16.07 16.23 -3.94
N VAL A 55 16.74 17.21 -4.54
CA VAL A 55 16.08 18.26 -5.33
C VAL A 55 15.43 17.66 -6.58
N LEU A 56 16.16 16.83 -7.33
CA LEU A 56 15.66 16.19 -8.55
C LEU A 56 14.48 15.25 -8.28
N ASP A 57 14.54 14.46 -7.21
CA ASP A 57 13.45 13.57 -6.81
C ASP A 57 12.13 14.34 -6.58
N ARG A 58 12.22 15.61 -6.15
CA ARG A 58 11.03 16.45 -5.92
C ARG A 58 10.57 17.20 -7.17
N ALA A 59 11.50 17.61 -8.03
CA ALA A 59 11.23 18.33 -9.26
C ALA A 59 10.72 17.41 -10.39
N CYS A 60 11.36 16.26 -10.57
CA CYS A 60 11.07 15.31 -11.65
C CYS A 60 10.29 14.08 -11.18
N GLY A 61 10.23 13.84 -9.86
CA GLY A 61 9.64 12.62 -9.32
C GLY A 61 10.62 11.44 -9.31
N LYS A 62 10.13 10.30 -8.82
CA LYS A 62 10.86 9.03 -8.89
C LYS A 62 10.64 8.37 -10.25
N ALA A 63 11.61 7.55 -10.66
CA ALA A 63 11.46 6.72 -11.84
C ALA A 63 10.17 5.87 -11.73
N PRO A 64 9.41 5.71 -12.83
CA PRO A 64 8.21 4.87 -12.84
C PRO A 64 8.54 3.46 -12.33
N ALA A 65 7.83 3.00 -11.32
CA ALA A 65 7.95 1.65 -10.79
C ALA A 65 6.74 0.81 -11.24
N THR A 66 7.00 -0.39 -11.75
CA THR A 66 5.94 -1.36 -12.02
C THR A 66 5.56 -2.04 -10.70
N LEU A 67 4.28 -1.99 -10.33
CA LEU A 67 3.75 -2.78 -9.23
C LEU A 67 3.66 -4.24 -9.69
N ALA A 68 4.23 -5.17 -8.94
CA ALA A 68 4.13 -6.59 -9.24
C ALA A 68 2.75 -7.14 -8.81
N GLY A 69 2.21 -8.05 -9.61
CA GLY A 69 0.99 -8.79 -9.32
C GLY A 69 1.12 -9.68 -8.09
N GLU A 70 -0.03 -10.23 -7.69
CA GLU A 70 -0.08 -11.21 -6.60
C GLU A 70 0.83 -12.39 -6.94
N GLY A 71 1.72 -12.78 -6.01
CA GLY A 71 2.75 -13.78 -6.27
C GLY A 71 4.03 -13.27 -6.95
N GLY A 72 4.13 -11.97 -7.23
CA GLY A 72 5.31 -11.36 -7.87
C GLY A 72 5.34 -11.53 -9.40
N GLU A 73 4.25 -12.03 -9.98
CA GLU A 73 4.17 -12.38 -11.39
C GLU A 73 3.31 -11.36 -12.16
N GLY A 74 3.89 -10.77 -13.21
CA GLY A 74 3.22 -9.79 -14.06
C GLY A 74 2.92 -8.44 -13.37
N PRO A 75 2.28 -7.50 -14.10
CA PRO A 75 1.87 -6.22 -13.53
C PRO A 75 0.67 -6.40 -12.59
N ALA A 76 0.67 -5.62 -11.50
CA ALA A 76 -0.43 -5.60 -10.54
C ALA A 76 -1.75 -5.19 -11.20
N ARG A 77 -2.78 -6.01 -10.99
CA ARG A 77 -4.17 -5.64 -11.27
C ARG A 77 -4.75 -5.04 -10.01
N LEU A 78 -5.06 -3.74 -10.01
CA LEU A 78 -5.85 -3.12 -8.95
C LEU A 78 -7.35 -3.23 -9.30
N PRO A 79 -8.11 -4.16 -8.69
CA PRO A 79 -9.56 -4.14 -8.83
C PRO A 79 -10.10 -2.89 -8.12
N ILE A 80 -10.77 -2.02 -8.86
CA ILE A 80 -11.50 -0.89 -8.28
C ILE A 80 -12.83 -1.44 -7.76
N VAL A 81 -12.88 -1.83 -6.49
CA VAL A 81 -14.13 -2.19 -5.82
C VAL A 81 -14.82 -0.91 -5.37
N THR A 82 -15.65 -0.35 -6.24
CA THR A 82 -16.53 0.76 -5.84
C THR A 82 -17.70 0.18 -5.06
N GLY A 83 -17.95 0.66 -3.84
CA GLY A 83 -19.21 0.37 -3.12
C GLY A 83 -20.46 0.96 -3.78
N ILE A 84 -20.32 1.52 -4.98
CA ILE A 84 -21.41 1.98 -5.84
C ILE A 84 -21.80 0.77 -6.68
N ARG A 85 -22.96 0.18 -6.38
CA ARG A 85 -23.56 -0.87 -7.23
C ARG A 85 -23.73 -0.29 -8.63
N ARG A 86 -23.10 -0.89 -9.63
CA ARG A 86 -23.40 -0.59 -11.03
C ARG A 86 -24.62 -1.41 -11.42
N ASP A 87 -25.53 -0.83 -12.21
CA ASP A 87 -26.63 -1.58 -12.81
C ASP A 87 -26.02 -2.71 -13.66
N GLY A 88 -26.12 -3.96 -13.16
CA GLY A 88 -25.55 -5.15 -13.79
C GLY A 88 -24.55 -5.97 -12.96
N ASP A 89 -24.18 -5.54 -11.75
CA ASP A 89 -23.29 -6.32 -10.84
C ASP A 89 -23.92 -7.66 -10.36
N ASP A 90 -25.21 -7.89 -10.63
CA ASP A 90 -25.95 -9.09 -10.16
C ASP A 90 -25.84 -10.33 -11.08
N ARG A 91 -24.85 -10.39 -11.99
CA ARG A 91 -24.69 -11.54 -12.89
C ARG A 91 -23.40 -12.29 -12.66
N HIS A 92 -23.35 -13.07 -11.59
CA HIS A 92 -22.67 -14.38 -11.38
C HIS A 92 -22.83 -14.68 -9.88
N GLU A 93 -23.60 -15.67 -9.43
CA GLU A 93 -23.37 -17.12 -9.55
C GLU A 93 -24.72 -17.88 -9.49
N ALA A 94 -25.14 -18.49 -10.60
CA ALA A 94 -26.21 -19.48 -10.61
C ALA A 94 -25.80 -20.58 -11.56
N GLY A 95 -24.88 -21.44 -11.12
CA GLY A 95 -24.36 -22.50 -11.98
C GLY A 95 -23.30 -23.37 -11.31
N ALA A 96 -23.51 -23.82 -10.07
CA ALA A 96 -22.60 -24.77 -9.44
C ALA A 96 -23.23 -25.66 -8.34
N ILE A 97 -24.56 -25.87 -8.33
CA ILE A 97 -25.19 -26.80 -7.38
C ILE A 97 -26.31 -27.62 -8.06
N GLU A 98 -26.02 -28.33 -9.14
CA GLU A 98 -26.92 -29.40 -9.65
C GLU A 98 -26.17 -30.65 -10.15
N HIS A 99 -25.01 -30.99 -9.56
CA HIS A 99 -24.35 -32.27 -9.86
C HIS A 99 -23.96 -33.06 -8.60
N ARG A 100 -24.85 -33.07 -7.59
CA ARG A 100 -24.74 -33.96 -6.43
C ARG A 100 -26.10 -34.37 -5.85
N LEU A 101 -27.09 -34.63 -6.70
CA LEU A 101 -28.36 -35.20 -6.26
C LEU A 101 -28.96 -36.17 -7.29
N SER A 102 -28.10 -36.99 -7.91
CA SER A 102 -28.56 -38.10 -8.79
C SER A 102 -27.82 -39.42 -8.55
N LEU A 103 -27.23 -39.62 -7.35
CA LEU A 103 -26.57 -40.88 -6.99
C LEU A 103 -27.11 -41.54 -5.70
N GLU A 104 -28.24 -41.11 -5.15
CA GLU A 104 -28.85 -41.76 -3.96
C GLU A 104 -30.32 -42.19 -4.14
N ILE A 105 -30.83 -42.29 -5.37
CA ILE A 105 -32.14 -42.90 -5.61
C ILE A 105 -32.03 -43.83 -6.82
N GLY A 106 -31.33 -44.94 -6.64
CA GLY A 106 -31.03 -45.83 -7.75
C GLY A 106 -30.47 -47.21 -7.40
N GLU A 107 -30.67 -47.73 -6.19
CA GLU A 107 -30.48 -49.17 -5.92
C GLU A 107 -31.59 -49.69 -5.02
N GLY A 108 -32.64 -50.17 -5.69
CA GLY A 108 -33.80 -50.82 -5.10
C GLY A 108 -34.44 -51.70 -6.16
N ARG A 109 -33.73 -52.75 -6.59
CA ARG A 109 -34.26 -53.90 -7.32
C ARG A 109 -33.21 -55.02 -7.43
N THR A 110 -33.25 -55.95 -6.49
CA THR A 110 -33.59 -57.38 -6.69
C THR A 110 -33.86 -57.99 -5.33
#